data_AF-A0A8T4BV43-F1
#
_entry.id   AF-A0A8T4BV43-F1
#
_cell.length_a   1.000
_cell.length_b   1.000
_cell.length_c   1.000
_cell.angle_alpha   90.00
_cell.angle_beta   90.00
_cell.angle_gamma   90.00
#
_symmetry.space_group_name_H-M   'P 1'
#
loop_
_entity.id
_entity.type
_entity.pdbx_description
1 polymer ?
#
loop_
_entity_poly.entity_id
_entity_poly.type
_entity_poly.pdbx_seq_one_letter_code
_entity_poly.pdbx_strand_id
1 'polypeptide(L)'
;METLKLNKKNIIFVIGALFLVLMIYLFGITGLRTGLAFAILYLIPIYFIMDLFDLTQSEKIIFAFFISLGIYPSLVYGLGFLVPFSFSVFLSFVLLLAIWFLIKKYKKK
;
A
#
# COMPACT_ATOMS: atom_id res chain seq x y z
N MET A 1 -36.97 -8.06 2.54
CA MET A 1 -35.51 -8.09 2.75
C MET A 1 -34.88 -7.38 1.57
N GLU A 2 -34.65 -6.07 1.69
CA GLU A 2 -33.93 -5.31 0.66
C GLU A 2 -32.52 -5.88 0.55
N THR A 3 -32.20 -6.47 -0.59
CA THR A 3 -30.84 -6.89 -0.90
C THR A 3 -30.02 -5.62 -1.09
N LEU A 4 -29.23 -5.27 -0.07
CA LEU A 4 -28.19 -4.24 -0.13
C LEU A 4 -27.31 -4.52 -1.36
N LYS A 5 -27.58 -3.83 -2.47
CA LYS A 5 -26.68 -3.76 -3.63
C LYS A 5 -25.47 -2.96 -3.20
N LEU A 6 -24.54 -3.63 -2.53
CA LEU A 6 -23.28 -3.07 -2.09
C LEU A 6 -22.45 -2.69 -3.32
N ASN A 7 -22.33 -1.39 -3.55
CA ASN A 7 -21.42 -0.84 -4.54
C ASN A 7 -19.99 -1.26 -4.17
N LYS A 8 -19.16 -1.63 -5.17
CA LYS A 8 -17.74 -2.00 -4.97
C LYS A 8 -16.97 -0.98 -4.12
N LYS A 9 -17.27 0.30 -4.28
CA LYS A 9 -16.68 1.39 -3.48
C LYS A 9 -17.02 1.28 -1.99
N ASN A 10 -18.25 0.88 -1.66
CA ASN A 10 -18.71 0.70 -0.28
C ASN A 10 -18.06 -0.53 0.35
N ILE A 11 -17.87 -1.61 -0.41
CA ILE A 11 -17.19 -2.83 0.08
C ILE A 11 -15.74 -2.52 0.47
N ILE A 12 -15.00 -1.81 -0.39
CA ILE A 12 -13.61 -1.41 -0.11
C ILE A 12 -13.54 -0.54 1.15
N PHE A 13 -14.46 0.42 1.28
CA PHE A 13 -14.52 1.29 2.46
C PHE A 13 -14.81 0.50 3.73
N VAL A 14 -15.77 -0.42 3.70
CA VAL A 14 -16.13 -1.27 4.84
C VAL A 14 -14.95 -2.17 5.24
N ILE A 15 -14.28 -2.80 4.28
CA ILE A 15 -13.10 -3.65 4.56
C ILE A 15 -11.97 -2.81 5.17
N GLY A 16 -11.69 -1.63 4.60
CA GLY A 16 -10.68 -0.71 5.14
C GLY A 16 -11.00 -0.24 6.56
N ALA A 17 -12.26 0.10 6.83
CA ALA A 17 -12.72 0.50 8.17
C ALA A 17 -12.60 -0.65 9.17
N LEU A 18 -13.02 -1.88 8.79
CA LEU A 18 -12.87 -3.08 9.61
C LEU A 18 -11.41 -3.36 9.94
N PHE A 19 -10.51 -3.23 8.96
CA PHE A 19 -9.07 -3.40 9.18
C PHE A 19 -8.52 -2.39 10.19
N LEU A 20 -8.90 -1.11 10.10
CA LEU A 20 -8.45 -0.08 11.04
C LEU A 20 -9.02 -0.31 12.45
N VAL A 21 -10.29 -0.69 12.57
CA VAL A 21 -10.91 -1.04 13.86
C VAL A 21 -10.21 -2.24 14.47
N LEU A 22 -9.89 -3.28 13.68
CA LEU A 22 -9.14 -4.43 14.14
C LEU A 22 -7.73 -4.04 14.63
N MET A 23 -7.04 -3.16 13.91
CA MET A 23 -5.72 -2.65 14.33
C MET A 23 -5.79 -1.87 15.64
N ILE A 24 -6.82 -1.05 15.83
CA ILE A 24 -7.07 -0.35 17.11
C ILE A 24 -7.36 -1.35 18.22
N TYR A 25 -8.19 -2.36 17.96
CA TYR A 25 -8.57 -3.35 18.96
C TYR A 25 -7.37 -4.18 19.44
N LEU A 26 -6.50 -4.60 18.51
CA LEU A 26 -5.37 -5.46 18.82
C LEU A 26 -4.15 -4.70 19.39
N PHE A 27 -3.89 -3.50 18.90
CA PHE A 27 -2.63 -2.78 19.17
C PHE A 27 -2.83 -1.33 19.63
N GLY A 28 -4.07 -0.94 19.93
CA GLY A 28 -4.42 0.41 20.37
C GLY A 28 -4.08 1.49 19.34
N ILE A 29 -3.72 2.68 19.85
CA ILE A 29 -3.31 3.83 19.02
C ILE A 29 -2.07 3.50 18.17
N THR A 30 -1.18 2.65 18.67
CA THR A 30 0.01 2.21 17.93
C THR A 30 -0.39 1.44 16.68
N GLY A 31 -1.36 0.53 16.78
CA GLY A 31 -1.92 -0.19 15.62
C GLY A 31 -2.47 0.74 14.56
N LEU A 32 -3.25 1.74 14.98
CA LEU A 32 -3.80 2.72 14.06
C LEU A 32 -2.70 3.50 13.33
N ARG A 33 -1.70 3.98 14.06
CA ARG A 33 -0.56 4.72 13.48
C ARG A 33 0.20 3.85 12.48
N THR A 34 0.49 2.60 12.84
CA THR A 34 1.21 1.67 11.97
C THR A 34 0.38 1.32 10.73
N GLY A 35 -0.93 1.06 10.88
CA GLY A 35 -1.81 0.76 9.76
C GLY A 35 -1.96 1.93 8.79
N LEU A 36 -2.10 3.16 9.32
CA LEU A 36 -2.13 4.38 8.49
C LEU A 36 -0.79 4.65 7.81
N ALA A 37 0.32 4.52 8.54
CA ALA A 37 1.65 4.65 7.97
C ALA A 37 1.88 3.61 6.85
N PHE A 38 1.46 2.37 7.06
CA PHE A 38 1.52 1.32 6.04
C PHE A 38 0.71 1.69 4.79
N ALA A 39 -0.52 2.13 4.99
CA ALA A 39 -1.39 2.51 3.87
C ALA A 39 -0.81 3.70 3.07
N ILE A 40 -0.38 4.75 3.76
CA ILE A 40 0.10 5.99 3.13
C ILE A 40 1.46 5.81 2.49
N LEU A 41 2.40 5.19 3.20
CA LEU A 41 3.78 5.11 2.75
C LEU A 41 4.00 3.94 1.78
N TYR A 42 3.18 2.89 1.80
CA TYR A 42 3.47 1.69 1.00
C TYR A 42 2.33 1.34 0.07
N LEU A 43 1.13 1.15 0.61
CA LEU A 43 -0.02 0.68 -0.19
C LEU A 43 -0.40 1.66 -1.30
N ILE A 44 -0.53 2.95 -0.97
CA ILE A 44 -0.95 3.98 -1.92
C ILE A 44 0.09 4.19 -3.04
N PRO A 45 1.40 4.36 -2.75
CA PRO A 45 2.41 4.47 -3.81
C PRO A 45 2.45 3.26 -4.73
N ILE A 46 2.39 2.05 -4.17
CA ILE A 46 2.38 0.82 -4.97
C ILE A 46 1.11 0.74 -5.81
N TYR A 47 -0.05 1.13 -5.26
CA TYR A 47 -1.29 1.24 -6.03
C TYR A 47 -1.16 2.20 -7.22
N PHE A 48 -0.48 3.34 -7.05
CA PHE A 48 -0.21 4.25 -8.16
C PHE A 48 0.78 3.69 -9.19
N ILE A 49 1.74 2.85 -8.77
CA ILE A 49 2.57 2.09 -9.71
C ILE A 49 1.70 1.11 -10.50
N MET A 50 0.79 0.40 -9.84
CA MET A 50 -0.12 -0.54 -10.49
C MET A 50 -1.09 0.15 -11.47
N ASP A 51 -1.38 1.45 -11.29
CA ASP A 51 -2.15 2.28 -12.24
C ASP A 51 -1.45 2.46 -13.60
N LEU A 52 -0.14 2.24 -13.66
CA LEU A 52 0.62 2.27 -14.90
C LEU A 52 0.48 0.98 -15.70
N PHE A 53 -0.22 -0.04 -15.20
CA PHE A 53 -0.48 -1.30 -15.89
C PHE A 53 -1.95 -1.37 -16.31
N ASP A 54 -2.25 -2.15 -17.35
CA ASP A 54 -3.62 -2.34 -17.84
C ASP A 54 -4.38 -3.36 -16.97
N LEU A 55 -4.48 -3.06 -15.67
CA LEU A 55 -5.11 -3.91 -14.65
C LEU A 55 -6.48 -3.36 -14.27
N THR A 56 -7.43 -4.25 -14.02
CA THR A 56 -8.72 -3.87 -13.45
C THR A 56 -8.54 -3.31 -12.04
N GLN A 57 -9.52 -2.53 -11.55
CA GLN A 57 -9.43 -1.95 -10.19
C GLN A 57 -9.26 -3.00 -9.10
N SER A 58 -9.91 -4.16 -9.22
CA SER A 58 -9.81 -5.23 -8.24
C SER A 58 -8.41 -5.84 -8.20
N GLU A 59 -7.84 -6.14 -9.38
CA GLU A 59 -6.47 -6.67 -9.49
C GLU A 59 -5.46 -5.69 -8.93
N LYS A 60 -5.62 -4.40 -9.24
CA LYS A 60 -4.76 -3.33 -8.73
C LYS A 60 -4.69 -3.30 -7.21
N ILE A 61 -5.82 -3.41 -6.53
CA ILE A 61 -5.90 -3.41 -5.06
C ILE A 61 -5.20 -4.65 -4.50
N ILE A 62 -5.48 -5.83 -5.08
CA ILE A 62 -4.92 -7.11 -4.63
C ILE A 62 -3.41 -7.13 -4.80
N PHE A 63 -2.91 -6.78 -5.99
CA PHE A 63 -1.48 -6.73 -6.26
C PHE A 63 -0.79 -5.68 -5.39
N ALA A 64 -1.37 -4.49 -5.25
CA ALA A 64 -0.80 -3.47 -4.38
C ALA A 64 -0.67 -3.95 -2.93
N PHE A 65 -1.69 -4.64 -2.42
CA PHE A 65 -1.66 -5.20 -1.07
C PHE A 65 -0.56 -6.26 -0.90
N PHE A 66 -0.48 -7.24 -1.79
CA PHE A 66 0.52 -8.31 -1.69
C PHE A 66 1.95 -7.81 -1.92
N ILE A 67 2.17 -6.88 -2.84
CA ILE A 67 3.49 -6.26 -3.05
C ILE A 67 3.88 -5.45 -1.80
N SER A 68 2.95 -4.71 -1.21
CA SER A 68 3.19 -3.92 0.01
C SER A 68 3.48 -4.77 1.24
N LEU A 69 2.90 -5.98 1.34
CA LEU A 69 3.16 -6.89 2.46
C LEU A 69 4.37 -7.79 2.24
N GLY A 70 4.67 -8.19 1.01
CA GLY A 70 5.75 -9.14 0.72
C GLY A 70 7.03 -8.48 0.25
N ILE A 71 6.95 -7.76 -0.88
CA ILE A 71 8.13 -7.21 -1.55
C ILE A 71 8.69 -6.04 -0.75
N TYR A 72 7.81 -5.17 -0.25
CA TYR A 72 8.25 -3.96 0.43
C TYR A 72 9.07 -4.23 1.72
N PRO A 73 8.64 -5.08 2.67
CA PRO A 73 9.46 -5.39 3.85
C PRO A 73 10.80 -6.00 3.49
N SER A 74 10.84 -6.84 2.44
CA SER A 74 12.07 -7.43 1.92
C SER A 74 13.04 -6.35 1.40
N LEU A 75 12.52 -5.34 0.71
CA LEU A 75 13.29 -4.20 0.21
C LEU A 75 13.83 -3.33 1.35
N VAL A 76 12.99 -3.00 2.35
CA VAL A 76 13.43 -2.23 3.53
C VAL A 76 14.50 -2.99 4.30
N TYR A 77 14.29 -4.28 4.53
CA TYR A 77 15.23 -5.13 5.25
C TYR A 77 16.57 -5.21 4.52
N GLY A 78 16.55 -5.38 3.19
CA GLY A 78 17.75 -5.34 2.36
C GLY A 78 18.52 -4.03 2.48
N LEU A 79 17.82 -2.89 2.41
CA LEU A 79 18.43 -1.56 2.62
C LEU A 79 18.92 -1.35 4.05
N GLY A 80 18.33 -2.05 5.03
CA GLY A 80 18.75 -2.04 6.45
C GLY A 80 20.16 -2.55 6.68
N PHE A 81 20.73 -3.32 5.75
CA PHE A 81 22.13 -3.73 5.83
C PHE A 81 23.12 -2.61 5.46
N LEU A 82 22.67 -1.57 4.76
CA LEU A 82 23.52 -0.49 4.26
C LEU A 82 23.41 0.79 5.08
N VAL A 83 22.22 1.07 5.62
CA VAL A 83 21.91 2.30 6.34
C VAL A 83 21.06 1.99 7.59
N PRO A 84 20.96 2.89 8.58
CA PRO A 84 20.09 2.70 9.73
C PRO A 84 18.64 2.39 9.30
N PHE A 85 18.00 1.43 9.96
CA PHE A 85 16.69 0.90 9.56
C PHE A 85 15.60 1.99 9.39
N SER A 86 15.61 3.00 10.25
CA SER A 86 14.72 4.16 10.13
C SER A 86 14.92 4.93 8.83
N PHE A 87 16.16 5.04 8.36
CA PHE A 87 16.52 5.66 7.09
C PHE A 87 16.21 4.74 5.91
N SER A 88 16.35 3.42 6.07
CA SER A 88 15.97 2.43 5.05
C SER A 88 14.49 2.52 4.68
N VAL A 89 13.62 2.73 5.67
CA VAL A 89 12.17 2.94 5.46
C VAL A 89 11.87 4.21 4.67
N PHE A 90 12.62 5.28 4.91
CA PHE A 90 12.47 6.51 4.14
C PHE A 90 12.99 6.34 2.71
N LEU A 91 14.15 5.71 2.57
CA LEU A 91 14.80 5.51 1.28
C LEU A 91 14.01 4.59 0.36
N SER A 92 13.39 3.53 0.89
CA SER A 92 12.48 2.65 0.16
C SER A 92 11.24 3.38 -0.36
N PHE A 93 10.66 4.29 0.43
CA PHE A 93 9.55 5.14 -0.01
C PHE A 93 9.97 6.05 -1.18
N VAL A 94 11.12 6.72 -1.06
CA VAL A 94 11.68 7.56 -2.13
C VAL A 94 11.94 6.73 -3.39
N LEU A 95 12.46 5.51 -3.25
CA LEU A 95 12.68 4.57 -4.37
C LEU A 95 11.38 4.18 -5.06
N LEU A 96 10.31 3.88 -4.31
CA LEU A 96 9.00 3.58 -4.90
C LEU A 96 8.44 4.75 -5.71
N LEU A 97 8.54 5.98 -5.19
CA LEU A 97 8.16 7.18 -5.93
C LEU A 97 9.01 7.37 -7.19
N ALA A 98 10.32 7.16 -7.09
CA ALA A 98 11.22 7.25 -8.24
C ALA A 98 10.86 6.23 -9.32
N ILE A 99 10.57 4.97 -8.94
CA ILE A 99 10.12 3.91 -9.85
C ILE A 99 8.82 4.33 -10.55
N TRP A 100 7.84 4.83 -9.80
CA TRP A 100 6.60 5.35 -10.37
C TRP A 100 6.85 6.43 -11.43
N PHE A 101 7.67 7.43 -11.11
CA PHE A 101 8.02 8.50 -12.04
C PHE A 101 8.76 7.98 -13.29
N LEU A 102 9.69 7.05 -13.12
CA LEU A 102 10.44 6.45 -14.21
C LEU A 102 9.50 5.70 -15.16
N ILE A 103 8.71 4.76 -14.65
CA ILE A 103 7.77 3.98 -15.47
C ILE A 103 6.79 4.90 -16.20
N LYS A 104 6.24 5.91 -15.50
CA LYS A 104 5.33 6.90 -16.09
C LYS A 104 5.97 7.68 -17.23
N LYS A 105 7.26 8.01 -17.13
CA LYS A 105 8.01 8.70 -18.18
C LYS A 105 8.21 7.82 -19.42
N TYR A 106 8.54 6.54 -19.22
CA TYR A 106 8.75 5.60 -20.32
C TYR A 106 7.46 5.21 -21.04
N LYS A 107 6.34 5.06 -20.33
CA LYS A 107 5.04 4.73 -20.94
C LYS A 107 4.42 5.88 -21.76
N LYS A 108 4.89 7.11 -21.55
CA LYS A 108 4.45 8.31 -22.30
C LYS A 108 5.24 8.55 -23.59
N LYS A 109 6.35 7.86 -23.80
CA LYS A 109 7.08 7.83 -25.08
C LYS A 109 6.56 6.67 -25.91
#